data_AF-A0A7Z9WU08-F1
#
_entry.id   AF-A0A7Z9WU08-F1
#
_cell.length_a   1.000
_cell.length_b   1.000
_cell.length_c   1.000
_cell.angle_alpha   90.00
_cell.angle_beta   90.00
_cell.angle_gamma   90.00
#
_symmetry.space_group_name_H-M   'P 1'
#
loop_
_entity.id
_entity.type
_entity.pdbx_description
1 polymer ?
#
loop_
_entity_poly.entity_id
_entity_poly.type
_entity_poly.pdbx_seq_one_letter_code
_entity_poly.pdbx_strand_id
1 'polypeptide(L)'
;MDTPPQRKIGLALGGGGARGLAHLGVMQYLEEHGLAIHCIAGTSMGAITGAAIASGNWRDLAEGYARLDWIQLLPMVDITFSG
;
A
#
# COMPACT_ATOMS: atom_id res chain seq x y z
N MET A 1 1.69 -7.87 37.94
CA MET A 1 0.67 -7.24 37.09
C MET A 1 1.14 -7.43 35.66
N ASP A 2 0.64 -8.46 34.98
CA ASP A 2 1.01 -8.73 33.60
C ASP A 2 0.39 -7.66 32.70
N THR A 3 1.22 -6.94 31.95
CA THR A 3 0.73 -5.96 30.97
C THR A 3 -0.08 -6.70 29.90
N PRO A 4 -1.31 -6.29 29.58
CA PRO A 4 -2.07 -6.91 28.51
C PRO A 4 -1.26 -6.85 27.21
N PRO A 5 -1.28 -7.93 26.39
CA PRO A 5 -0.45 -8.00 25.20
C PRO A 5 -0.74 -6.81 24.27
N GLN A 6 0.33 -6.15 23.83
CA GLN A 6 0.23 -5.04 22.88
C GLN A 6 -0.46 -5.51 21.60
N ARG A 7 -1.50 -4.79 21.17
CA ARG A 7 -2.23 -5.12 19.93
C ARG A 7 -1.30 -4.92 18.73
N LYS A 8 -1.09 -6.00 17.97
CA LYS A 8 -0.32 -5.98 16.72
C LYS A 8 -1.27 -5.77 15.55
N ILE A 9 -0.91 -4.87 14.64
CA ILE A 9 -1.69 -4.54 13.45
C ILE A 9 -0.98 -5.13 12.22
N GLY A 10 -1.72 -5.91 11.42
CA GLY A 10 -1.28 -6.38 10.11
C GLY A 10 -2.00 -5.62 8.99
N LEU A 11 -1.28 -5.29 7.92
CA LEU A 11 -1.80 -4.56 6.75
C LEU A 11 -1.81 -5.47 5.52
N ALA A 12 -2.97 -5.67 4.91
CA ALA A 12 -3.13 -6.45 3.69
C ALA A 12 -3.44 -5.53 2.50
N LEU A 13 -2.57 -5.54 1.48
CA LEU A 13 -2.63 -4.64 0.33
C LEU A 13 -3.04 -5.41 -0.94
N GLY A 14 -4.27 -5.18 -1.39
CA GLY A 14 -4.78 -5.76 -2.64
C GLY A 14 -4.01 -5.29 -3.88
N GLY A 15 -4.07 -6.08 -4.96
CA GLY A 15 -3.63 -5.64 -6.29
C GLY A 15 -4.64 -4.69 -6.95
N GLY A 16 -4.25 -4.08 -8.07
CA GLY A 16 -5.14 -3.24 -8.89
C GLY A 16 -4.50 -1.94 -9.36
N GLY A 17 -3.76 -2.00 -10.47
CA GLY A 17 -3.23 -0.89 -11.29
C GLY A 17 -3.03 0.48 -10.61
N ALA A 18 -3.48 1.55 -11.29
CA ALA A 18 -3.36 2.95 -10.85
C ALA A 18 -3.90 3.24 -9.44
N ARG A 19 -4.77 2.37 -8.89
CA ARG A 19 -5.37 2.52 -7.57
C ARG A 19 -4.41 2.22 -6.42
N GLY A 20 -3.18 1.77 -6.71
CA GLY A 20 -2.12 1.57 -5.71
C GLY A 20 -1.78 2.80 -4.88
N LEU A 21 -2.07 4.01 -5.37
CA LEU A 21 -1.95 5.27 -4.61
C LEU A 21 -2.84 5.30 -3.36
N ALA A 22 -4.02 4.65 -3.40
CA ALA A 22 -4.92 4.60 -2.25
C ALA A 22 -4.26 3.91 -1.04
N HIS A 23 -3.40 2.92 -1.28
CA HIS A 23 -2.64 2.22 -0.22
C HIS A 23 -1.68 3.16 0.52
N LEU A 24 -1.12 4.16 -0.16
CA LEU A 24 -0.23 5.15 0.45
C LEU A 24 -1.00 6.13 1.35
N GLY A 25 -2.21 6.52 0.94
CA GLY A 25 -3.10 7.33 1.78
C GLY A 25 -3.51 6.62 3.07
N VAL A 26 -3.73 5.30 3.01
CA VAL A 26 -3.97 4.47 4.20
C VAL A 26 -2.75 4.48 5.12
N MET A 27 -1.55 4.31 4.58
CA MET A 27 -0.32 4.36 5.38
C MET A 27 -0.15 5.72 6.07
N GLN A 28 -0.38 6.82 5.34
CA GLN A 28 -0.30 8.17 5.89
C GLN A 28 -1.26 8.35 7.07
N TYR A 29 -2.52 7.94 6.92
CA TYR A 29 -3.51 8.01 7.99
C TYR A 29 -3.07 7.22 9.23
N LEU A 30 -2.55 6.00 9.03
CA LEU A 30 -2.08 5.14 10.12
C LEU A 30 -0.91 5.78 10.88
N GLU A 31 0.07 6.36 10.17
CA GLU A 31 1.18 7.10 10.79
C GLU A 31 0.67 8.30 11.61
N GLU A 32 -0.22 9.11 11.04
CA GLU A 32 -0.79 10.30 11.70
C GLU A 32 -1.54 9.97 13.00
N HIS A 33 -2.09 8.76 13.11
CA HIS A 33 -2.82 8.30 14.30
C HIS A 33 -1.96 7.42 15.23
N GLY A 34 -0.65 7.30 14.98
CA GLY A 34 0.26 6.51 15.82
C GLY A 34 0.01 5.00 15.76
N LEU A 35 -0.61 4.50 14.69
CA LEU A 35 -0.94 3.09 14.52
C LEU A 35 0.24 2.35 13.86
N ALA A 36 1.05 1.69 14.67
CA ALA A 36 2.20 0.93 14.20
C ALA A 36 1.80 -0.38 13.49
N ILE A 37 2.19 -0.51 12.23
CA ILE A 37 2.04 -1.74 11.45
C ILE A 37 3.19 -2.70 11.76
N HIS A 38 2.87 -3.95 12.04
CA HIS A 38 3.83 -4.99 12.45
C HIS A 38 4.05 -6.06 11.36
N CYS A 39 3.14 -6.16 10.40
CA CYS A 39 3.20 -7.12 9.31
C CYS A 39 2.50 -6.54 8.08
N ILE A 40 3.07 -6.79 6.90
CA ILE A 40 2.50 -6.34 5.63
C ILE A 40 2.45 -7.54 4.68
N ALA A 41 1.31 -7.73 4.04
CA ALA A 41 1.13 -8.67 2.93
C ALA A 41 0.60 -7.90 1.72
N GLY A 42 1.04 -8.25 0.51
CA GLY A 42 0.59 -7.56 -0.69
C GLY A 42 0.68 -8.40 -1.96
N THR A 43 -0.14 -8.04 -2.95
CA THR A 43 -0.20 -8.71 -4.27
C THR A 43 0.00 -7.68 -5.40
N SER A 44 0.85 -7.99 -6.39
CA SER A 44 1.14 -7.11 -7.54
C SER A 44 1.56 -5.71 -7.08
N MET A 45 0.85 -4.65 -7.49
CA MET A 45 1.06 -3.27 -7.00
C MET A 45 1.05 -3.15 -5.47
N GLY A 46 0.19 -3.91 -4.79
CA GLY A 46 0.16 -3.97 -3.33
C GLY A 46 1.45 -4.55 -2.73
N ALA A 47 2.13 -5.47 -3.43
CA ALA A 47 3.42 -6.00 -2.99
C ALA A 47 4.53 -4.96 -3.12
N ILE A 48 4.56 -4.21 -4.21
CA ILE A 48 5.53 -3.11 -4.43
C ILE A 48 5.34 -2.03 -3.36
N THR A 49 4.10 -1.57 -3.16
CA THR A 49 3.79 -0.59 -2.12
C THR A 49 4.10 -1.13 -0.73
N GLY A 50 3.75 -2.38 -0.44
CA GLY A 50 4.04 -3.01 0.84
C GLY A 50 5.54 -3.13 1.14
N ALA A 51 6.35 -3.45 0.14
CA ALA A 51 7.80 -3.49 0.27
C ALA A 51 8.39 -2.10 0.59
N ALA A 52 7.91 -1.04 -0.08
CA ALA A 52 8.37 0.31 0.19
C ALA A 52 7.93 0.84 1.57
N ILE A 53 6.74 0.48 2.03
CA ILE A 53 6.29 0.77 3.40
C ILE A 53 7.20 0.05 4.41
N ALA A 54 7.45 -1.25 4.20
CA ALA A 54 8.32 -2.03 5.08
C ALA A 54 9.76 -1.50 5.10
N SER A 55 10.25 -0.91 4.00
CA SER A 55 11.59 -0.34 3.91
C SER A 55 11.69 1.10 4.42
N GLY A 56 10.57 1.74 4.78
CA GLY A 56 10.53 3.15 5.19
C GLY A 56 10.62 4.18 4.04
N ASN A 57 10.63 3.73 2.78
CA ASN A 57 10.83 4.59 1.60
C ASN A 57 9.53 4.81 0.80
N TRP A 58 8.38 4.65 1.44
CA TRP A 58 7.08 4.71 0.76
C TRP A 58 6.73 6.11 0.22
N ARG A 59 7.35 7.16 0.78
CA ARG A 59 7.18 8.56 0.30
C ARG A 59 7.85 8.80 -1.04
N ASP A 60 9.06 8.26 -1.25
CA ASP A 60 9.75 8.32 -2.54
C ASP A 60 8.97 7.55 -3.62
N LEU A 61 8.38 6.42 -3.23
CA LEU A 61 7.49 5.66 -4.09
C LEU A 61 6.21 6.46 -4.43
N ALA A 62 5.65 7.19 -3.45
CA ALA A 62 4.48 8.06 -3.67
C ALA A 62 4.77 9.13 -4.72
N GLU A 63 5.92 9.80 -4.61
CA GLU A 63 6.35 10.77 -5.61
C GLU A 63 6.59 10.13 -6.98
N GLY A 64 7.16 8.92 -7.01
CA GLY A 64 7.33 8.14 -8.23
C GLY A 64 6.00 7.86 -8.93
N TYR A 65 4.99 7.42 -8.17
CA TYR A 65 3.65 7.18 -8.70
C TYR A 65 2.95 8.44 -9.17
N ALA A 66 3.11 9.57 -8.47
CA ALA A 66 2.51 10.85 -8.87
C ALA A 66 3.04 11.35 -10.23
N ARG A 67 4.21 10.86 -10.66
CA ARG A 67 4.83 11.18 -11.96
C ARG A 67 4.43 10.23 -13.09
N LEU A 68 3.71 9.14 -12.81
CA LEU A 68 3.24 8.23 -13.85
C LEU A 68 2.00 8.80 -14.54
N ASP A 69 2.08 8.98 -15.85
CA ASP A 69 0.93 9.36 -16.67
C ASP A 69 -0.16 8.28 -16.62
N TRP A 70 -1.41 8.72 -16.63
CA TRP A 70 -2.58 7.83 -16.70
C TRP A 70 -2.55 6.88 -17.91
N ILE A 71 -1.86 7.25 -19.00
CA ILE A 71 -1.61 6.40 -20.17
C ILE A 71 -0.68 5.23 -19.86
N GLN A 72 0.33 5.44 -19.00
CA GLN A 72 1.26 4.39 -18.55
C GLN A 72 0.59 3.42 -17.57
N LEU A 73 -0.48 3.86 -16.90
CA LEU A 73 -1.24 3.05 -15.94
C LEU A 73 -2.40 2.27 -16.58
N LEU A 74 -2.87 2.66 -17.78
CA LEU A 74 -3.94 2.00 -18.52
C LEU A 74 -3.72 0.49 -18.75
N PRO A 75 -2.52 0.01 -19.14
CA PRO A 75 -2.28 -1.42 -19.36
C PRO A 75 -2.36 -2.25 -18.07
N MET A 76 -2.27 -1.60 -16.90
CA MET A 76 -2.36 -2.24 -15.59
C MET A 76 -3.80 -2.30 -15.04
N VAL A 77 -4.75 -1.66 -15.73
CA VAL A 77 -6.18 -1.82 -15.45
C VAL A 77 -6.66 -3.00 -16.28
N ASP A 78 -6.66 -4.17 -15.65
CA ASP A 78 -7.19 -5.38 -16.27
C ASP A 78 -8.73 -5.25 -16.36
N ILE A 79 -9.24 -4.80 -17.50
CA ILE A 79 -10.67 -4.93 -17.85
C ILE A 79 -10.82 -6.21 -18.65
N THR A 80 -10.66 -7.34 -17.97
CA THR A 80 -11.13 -8.62 -18.51
C THR A 80 -12.63 -8.72 -18.21
N PHE A 81 -13.47 -8.26 -19.15
CA PHE A 81 -14.87 -8.67 -19.21
C PHE A 81 -14.88 -10.07 -19.85
N SER A 82 -14.70 -11.12 -19.05
CA SER A 82 -15.07 -12.46 -19.48
C SER A 82 -16.59 -12.50 -19.58
N GLY A 83 -17.07 -12.43 -20.83
CA GLY A 83 -18.43 -12.82 -21.18
C GLY A 83 -18.64 -14.33 -21.07
#